data_AF-A0A9E1E8Y6-F1
#
_entry.id   AF-A0A9E1E8Y6-F1
#
_cell.length_a   1.000
_cell.length_b   1.000
_cell.length_c   1.000
_cell.angle_alpha   90.00
_cell.angle_beta   90.00
_cell.angle_gamma   90.00
#
_symmetry.space_group_name_H-M   'P 1'
#
loop_
_entity.id
_entity.type
_entity.pdbx_description
1 polymer ?
#
loop_
_entity_poly.entity_id
_entity_poly.type
_entity_poly.pdbx_seq_one_letter_code
_entity_poly.pdbx_strand_id
1 'polypeptide(L)'
;MGDEKVLTFNVEGSFITQLAREWMLCEGKEFEKVMDLLLNCMDGTEMSEKELRRYAEDVLIGRAEFSGNTADGTFCMIAYNANEQPYVPEQFNIFCRYSEAVRKRKEAEKDKQKYMEWYEVAMEYVPESLKNEVRRETGQPVEIQYGSDILVGFMERMLDKEEHSTEDYGWLAPDGTFHEVEWGNHQEWANNYLEEHLSEEEQKAALIEINASGISKSGTDILGAADYLVRRGWVLLHNPSQGIAIPTRNPMKRYTKAQKEFLYDYYMERGKEKEANAVYED
;
A
#
# COMPACT_ATOMS: atom_id res chain seq x y z
N MET A 1 -36.48 -42.15 -44.42
CA MET A 1 -35.50 -42.34 -43.34
C MET A 1 -34.41 -41.32 -43.59
N GLY A 2 -34.31 -40.28 -42.75
CA GLY A 2 -33.24 -39.30 -42.85
C GLY A 2 -32.00 -39.87 -42.16
N ASP A 3 -30.85 -39.80 -42.82
CA ASP A 3 -29.58 -40.19 -42.24
C ASP A 3 -29.26 -39.30 -41.04
N GLU A 4 -29.25 -39.89 -39.84
CA GLU A 4 -28.69 -39.26 -38.66
C GLU A 4 -27.17 -39.14 -38.84
N LYS A 5 -26.68 -37.91 -38.96
CA LYS A 5 -25.23 -37.65 -38.97
C LYS A 5 -24.73 -37.66 -37.52
N VAL A 6 -23.94 -38.67 -37.18
CA VAL A 6 -23.27 -38.78 -35.88
C VAL A 6 -21.92 -38.07 -35.94
N LEU A 7 -21.69 -37.15 -35.01
CA LEU A 7 -20.40 -36.50 -34.81
C LEU A 7 -19.64 -37.22 -33.69
N THR A 8 -18.42 -37.66 -33.97
CA THR A 8 -17.53 -38.34 -33.02
C THR A 8 -16.22 -37.58 -32.86
N PHE A 9 -15.75 -37.44 -31.63
CA PHE A 9 -14.44 -36.88 -31.31
C PHE A 9 -13.51 -37.99 -30.82
N ASN A 10 -12.23 -37.82 -31.05
CA ASN A 10 -11.19 -38.70 -30.56
C ASN A 10 -9.96 -37.91 -30.13
N VAL A 11 -9.13 -38.55 -29.31
CA VAL A 11 -7.87 -38.00 -28.83
C VAL A 11 -6.76 -38.99 -29.15
N GLU A 12 -5.65 -38.45 -29.66
CA GLU A 12 -4.43 -39.21 -29.90
C GLU A 12 -3.52 -39.11 -28.66
N GLY A 13 -2.97 -40.24 -28.20
CA GLY A 13 -2.10 -40.23 -27.02
C GLY A 13 -0.83 -39.41 -27.22
N SER A 14 -0.25 -39.45 -28.42
CA SER A 14 0.93 -38.67 -28.79
C SER A 14 0.70 -37.16 -28.58
N PHE A 15 -0.51 -36.68 -28.90
CA PHE A 15 -0.90 -35.28 -28.70
C PHE A 15 -0.90 -34.89 -27.21
N ILE A 16 -1.46 -35.72 -26.32
CA ILE A 16 -1.45 -35.45 -24.86
C ILE A 16 -0.02 -35.36 -24.33
N THR A 17 0.84 -36.30 -24.74
CA THR A 17 2.26 -36.32 -24.36
C THR A 17 2.98 -35.05 -24.77
N GLN A 18 2.78 -34.63 -26.02
CA GLN A 18 3.39 -33.42 -26.55
C GLN A 18 2.85 -32.18 -25.83
N LEU A 19 1.53 -32.08 -25.66
CA LEU A 19 0.86 -30.95 -24.99
C LEU A 19 1.39 -30.75 -23.57
N ALA A 20 1.52 -31.82 -22.79
CA ALA A 20 2.00 -31.74 -21.42
C ALA A 20 3.45 -31.21 -21.35
N ARG A 21 4.32 -31.69 -22.25
CA ARG A 21 5.72 -31.23 -22.34
C ARG A 21 5.82 -29.77 -22.80
N GLU A 22 5.01 -29.37 -23.78
CA GLU A 22 4.94 -27.98 -24.25
C GLU A 22 4.47 -27.04 -23.15
N TRP A 23 3.39 -27.39 -22.44
CA TRP A 23 2.88 -26.61 -21.33
C TRP A 23 3.93 -26.37 -20.25
N MET A 24 4.63 -27.43 -19.84
CA MET A 24 5.62 -27.30 -18.77
C MET A 24 6.91 -26.59 -19.23
N LEU A 25 7.47 -26.99 -20.38
CA LEU A 25 8.85 -26.68 -20.74
C LEU A 25 8.98 -25.48 -21.70
N CYS A 26 7.91 -25.15 -22.42
CA CYS A 26 7.86 -24.05 -23.38
C CYS A 26 6.96 -22.91 -22.90
N GLU A 27 5.75 -23.21 -22.44
CA GLU A 27 4.77 -22.20 -22.01
C GLU A 27 4.92 -21.78 -20.54
N GLY A 28 5.63 -22.57 -19.73
CA GLY A 28 5.87 -22.28 -18.33
C GLY A 28 4.62 -22.38 -17.46
N LYS A 29 3.68 -23.29 -17.79
CA LYS A 29 2.53 -23.57 -16.93
C LYS A 29 2.97 -24.22 -15.62
N GLU A 30 2.21 -23.92 -14.58
CA GLU A 30 2.34 -24.52 -13.25
C GLU A 30 2.40 -26.06 -13.31
N PHE A 31 3.37 -26.64 -12.61
CA PHE A 31 3.61 -28.08 -12.60
C PHE A 31 2.36 -28.88 -12.21
N GLU A 32 1.65 -28.47 -11.16
CA GLU A 32 0.45 -29.19 -10.70
C GLU A 32 -0.66 -29.22 -11.77
N LYS A 33 -0.82 -28.15 -12.58
CA LYS A 33 -1.80 -28.16 -13.69
C LYS A 33 -1.44 -29.17 -14.78
N VAL A 34 -0.14 -29.35 -15.03
CA VAL A 34 0.35 -30.33 -15.99
C VAL A 34 0.18 -31.75 -15.43
N MET A 35 0.43 -31.93 -14.13
CA MET A 35 0.20 -33.21 -13.45
C MET A 35 -1.29 -33.58 -13.45
N ASP A 36 -2.19 -32.65 -13.17
CA ASP A 36 -3.64 -32.88 -13.23
C ASP A 36 -4.07 -33.38 -14.61
N LEU A 37 -3.57 -32.76 -15.69
CA LEU A 37 -3.84 -33.22 -17.06
C LEU A 37 -3.43 -34.70 -17.23
N LEU A 38 -2.20 -35.03 -16.85
CA LEU A 38 -1.64 -36.38 -17.03
C LEU A 38 -2.35 -37.43 -16.16
N LEU A 39 -2.66 -37.08 -14.91
CA LEU A 39 -3.36 -37.96 -13.97
C LEU A 39 -4.78 -38.27 -14.44
N ASN A 40 -5.51 -37.27 -14.93
CA ASN A 40 -6.85 -37.47 -15.50
C ASN A 40 -6.83 -38.41 -16.73
N CYS A 41 -5.73 -38.46 -17.48
CA CYS A 41 -5.57 -39.39 -18.60
C CYS A 41 -5.31 -40.84 -18.17
N MET A 42 -5.00 -41.09 -16.89
CA MET A 42 -4.77 -42.42 -16.33
C MET A 42 -5.84 -42.82 -15.29
N ASP A 43 -6.92 -42.04 -15.19
CA ASP A 43 -8.02 -42.32 -14.29
C ASP A 43 -8.75 -43.62 -14.69
N GLY A 44 -9.30 -44.33 -13.71
CA GLY A 44 -9.97 -45.62 -13.91
C GLY A 44 -9.06 -46.85 -13.95
N THR A 45 -7.78 -46.72 -13.58
CA THR A 45 -6.89 -47.86 -13.33
C THR A 45 -6.97 -48.34 -11.88
N GLU A 46 -6.54 -49.57 -11.59
CA GLU A 46 -6.43 -50.10 -10.21
C GLU A 46 -5.18 -49.57 -9.46
N MET A 47 -4.44 -48.64 -10.07
CA MET A 47 -3.16 -48.16 -9.56
C MET A 47 -3.35 -47.11 -8.46
N SER A 48 -2.43 -47.07 -7.50
CA SER A 48 -2.45 -46.04 -6.46
C SER A 48 -2.07 -44.67 -7.01
N GLU A 49 -2.54 -43.60 -6.36
CA GLU A 49 -2.21 -42.21 -6.72
C GLU A 49 -0.69 -41.96 -6.80
N LYS A 50 0.09 -42.60 -5.92
CA LYS A 50 1.57 -42.49 -5.93
C LYS A 50 2.18 -43.10 -7.19
N GLU A 51 1.64 -44.21 -7.67
CA GLU A 51 2.09 -44.84 -8.90
C GLU A 51 1.74 -43.98 -10.10
N LEU A 52 0.48 -43.51 -10.18
CA LEU A 52 0.03 -42.61 -11.24
C LEU A 52 0.87 -41.33 -11.31
N ARG A 53 1.19 -40.72 -10.16
CA ARG A 53 2.05 -39.53 -10.10
C ARG A 53 3.44 -39.81 -10.67
N ARG A 54 4.03 -40.96 -10.33
CA ARG A 54 5.34 -41.36 -10.88
C ARG A 54 5.29 -41.56 -12.40
N TYR A 55 4.23 -42.16 -12.92
CA TYR A 55 4.07 -42.33 -14.36
C TYR A 55 3.90 -41.00 -15.10
N ALA A 56 3.13 -40.06 -14.54
CA ALA A 56 3.03 -38.71 -15.07
C ALA A 56 4.40 -38.00 -15.09
N GLU A 57 5.21 -38.14 -14.03
CA GLU A 57 6.59 -37.64 -14.01
C GLU A 57 7.45 -38.29 -15.11
N ASP A 58 7.34 -39.61 -15.29
CA ASP A 58 8.06 -40.33 -16.34
C ASP A 58 7.66 -39.87 -17.75
N VAL A 59 6.40 -39.48 -17.98
CA VAL A 59 5.95 -38.86 -19.25
C VAL A 59 6.68 -37.55 -19.52
N LEU A 60 6.83 -36.69 -18.50
CA LEU A 60 7.50 -35.39 -18.61
C LEU A 60 9.01 -35.51 -18.81
N ILE A 61 9.64 -36.50 -18.16
CA ILE A 61 11.08 -36.79 -18.30
C ILE A 61 11.38 -37.52 -19.63
N GLY A 62 10.35 -38.04 -20.30
CA GLY A 62 10.48 -38.73 -21.58
C GLY A 62 10.69 -40.23 -21.49
N ARG A 63 10.48 -40.83 -20.31
CA ARG A 63 10.57 -42.28 -20.06
C ARG A 63 9.28 -43.02 -20.35
N ALA A 64 8.18 -42.29 -20.49
CA ALA A 64 6.90 -42.82 -20.92
C ALA A 64 6.24 -41.88 -21.93
N GLU A 65 5.23 -42.40 -22.63
CA GLU A 65 4.32 -41.61 -23.44
C GLU A 65 2.93 -42.22 -23.43
N PHE A 66 1.92 -41.40 -23.68
CA PHE A 66 0.62 -41.88 -24.15
C PHE A 66 0.69 -42.16 -25.66
N SER A 67 0.08 -43.25 -26.07
CA SER A 67 0.00 -43.71 -27.45
C SER A 67 -1.39 -44.26 -27.75
N GLY A 68 -1.65 -44.59 -29.02
CA GLY A 68 -2.95 -45.05 -29.49
C GLY A 68 -4.03 -43.96 -29.57
N ASN A 69 -5.26 -44.38 -29.79
CA ASN A 69 -6.41 -43.52 -30.03
C ASN A 69 -7.61 -43.93 -29.16
N THR A 70 -8.41 -42.96 -28.72
CA THR A 70 -9.60 -43.24 -27.91
C THR A 70 -10.76 -43.82 -28.71
N ALA A 71 -10.83 -43.61 -30.03
CA ALA A 71 -11.95 -44.09 -30.86
C ALA A 71 -11.89 -45.59 -31.15
N ASP A 72 -10.71 -46.17 -31.27
CA ASP A 72 -10.51 -47.60 -31.54
C ASP A 72 -10.14 -48.40 -30.28
N GLY A 73 -10.10 -47.73 -29.11
CA GLY A 73 -9.80 -48.36 -27.82
C GLY A 73 -8.32 -48.75 -27.65
N THR A 74 -7.42 -48.21 -28.48
CA THR A 74 -5.98 -48.49 -28.39
C THR A 74 -5.22 -47.54 -27.47
N PHE A 75 -5.88 -46.50 -26.95
CA PHE A 75 -5.28 -45.53 -26.04
C PHE A 75 -4.65 -46.20 -24.81
N CYS A 76 -3.35 -46.03 -24.65
CA CYS A 76 -2.60 -46.57 -23.52
C CYS A 76 -1.35 -45.75 -23.23
N MET A 77 -0.73 -46.01 -22.08
CA MET A 77 0.58 -45.49 -21.75
C MET A 77 1.65 -46.56 -21.98
N ILE A 78 2.75 -46.16 -22.61
CA ILE A 78 3.91 -47.00 -22.87
C ILE A 78 5.06 -46.47 -22.02
N ALA A 79 5.56 -47.30 -21.12
CA ALA A 79 6.80 -47.03 -20.38
C ALA A 79 7.97 -47.69 -21.11
N TYR A 80 9.01 -46.92 -21.37
CA TYR A 80 10.17 -47.40 -22.12
C TYR A 80 11.22 -48.01 -21.21
N ASN A 81 11.81 -49.10 -21.69
CA ASN A 81 13.08 -49.56 -21.16
C ASN A 81 14.23 -48.65 -21.61
N ALA A 82 15.38 -48.73 -20.92
CA ALA A 82 16.54 -47.87 -21.20
C ALA A 82 17.03 -47.91 -22.66
N ASN A 83 16.81 -49.01 -23.38
CA ASN A 83 17.24 -49.19 -24.77
C ASN A 83 16.15 -48.85 -25.80
N GLU A 84 14.92 -48.61 -25.36
CA GLU A 84 13.74 -48.38 -26.22
C GLU A 84 13.24 -46.94 -26.15
N GLN A 85 13.82 -46.13 -25.26
CA GLN A 85 13.43 -44.74 -25.08
C GLN A 85 13.73 -43.95 -26.36
N PRO A 86 12.73 -43.28 -26.95
CA PRO A 86 12.92 -42.49 -28.16
C PRO A 86 13.77 -41.26 -27.87
N TYR A 87 14.33 -40.69 -28.94
CA TYR A 87 15.01 -39.40 -28.85
C TYR A 87 14.03 -38.31 -28.38
N VAL A 88 14.39 -37.62 -27.30
CA VAL A 88 13.66 -36.45 -26.81
C VAL A 88 14.39 -35.19 -27.27
N PRO A 89 13.76 -34.32 -28.08
CA PRO A 89 14.35 -33.05 -28.48
C PRO A 89 14.77 -32.20 -27.27
N GLU A 90 15.85 -31.42 -27.40
CA GLU A 90 16.40 -30.62 -26.29
C GLU A 90 15.36 -29.69 -25.65
N GLN A 91 14.46 -29.12 -26.45
CA GLN A 91 13.37 -28.26 -25.96
C GLN A 91 12.40 -28.97 -24.99
N PHE A 92 12.31 -30.30 -25.09
CA PHE A 92 11.49 -31.14 -24.23
C PHE A 92 12.31 -31.99 -23.25
N ASN A 93 13.63 -31.83 -23.21
CA ASN A 93 14.48 -32.49 -22.24
C ASN A 93 14.56 -31.65 -20.95
N ILE A 94 13.92 -32.12 -19.89
CA ILE A 94 13.85 -31.41 -18.61
C ILE A 94 15.22 -31.04 -18.03
N PHE A 95 16.25 -31.88 -18.23
CA PHE A 95 17.59 -31.62 -17.70
C PHE A 95 18.30 -30.53 -18.50
N CYS A 96 18.17 -30.53 -19.83
CA CYS A 96 18.67 -29.46 -20.68
C CYS A 96 18.02 -28.13 -20.26
N ARG A 97 16.68 -28.08 -20.19
CA ARG A 97 15.91 -26.90 -19.81
C ARG A 97 16.25 -26.40 -18.41
N TYR A 98 16.38 -27.29 -17.44
CA TYR A 98 16.78 -26.94 -16.08
C TYR A 98 18.19 -26.33 -16.05
N SER A 99 19.16 -26.93 -16.73
CA SER A 99 20.53 -26.42 -16.78
C SER A 99 20.61 -25.02 -17.42
N GLU A 100 19.85 -24.80 -18.50
CA GLU A 100 19.72 -23.49 -19.15
C GLU A 100 19.08 -22.45 -18.24
N ALA A 101 18.00 -22.82 -17.54
CA ALA A 101 17.30 -21.93 -16.61
C ALA A 101 18.22 -21.52 -15.45
N VAL A 102 18.99 -22.46 -14.88
CA VAL A 102 19.97 -22.18 -13.83
C VAL A 102 21.06 -21.23 -14.34
N ARG A 103 21.58 -21.45 -15.56
CA ARG A 103 22.58 -20.57 -16.17
C ARG A 103 22.03 -19.15 -16.39
N LYS A 104 20.85 -19.03 -17.02
CA LYS A 104 20.19 -17.74 -17.27
C LYS A 104 19.89 -16.99 -15.97
N ARG A 105 19.42 -17.70 -14.93
CA ARG A 105 19.20 -17.10 -13.60
C ARG A 105 20.50 -16.55 -13.01
N LYS A 106 21.61 -17.28 -13.12
CA LYS A 106 22.92 -16.83 -12.63
C LYS A 106 23.45 -15.62 -13.39
N GLU A 107 23.20 -15.55 -14.70
CA GLU A 107 23.54 -14.38 -15.52
C GLU A 107 22.67 -13.17 -15.16
N ALA A 108 21.35 -13.35 -15.05
CA ALA A 108 20.42 -12.30 -14.64
C ALA A 108 20.73 -11.73 -13.25
N GLU A 109 21.13 -12.57 -12.29
CA GLU A 109 21.52 -12.10 -10.95
C GLU A 109 22.80 -11.25 -11.00
N LYS A 110 23.77 -11.62 -11.85
CA LYS A 110 24.98 -10.81 -12.06
C LYS A 110 24.65 -9.47 -12.71
N ASP A 111 23.78 -9.47 -13.72
CA ASP A 111 23.36 -8.24 -14.40
C ASP A 111 22.58 -7.34 -13.44
N LYS A 112 21.67 -7.90 -12.65
CA LYS A 112 20.96 -7.17 -11.59
C LYS A 112 21.94 -6.53 -10.62
N GLN A 113 22.91 -7.28 -10.08
CA GLN A 113 23.93 -6.76 -9.17
C GLN A 113 24.71 -5.60 -9.79
N LYS A 114 25.17 -5.78 -11.03
CA LYS A 114 25.87 -4.75 -11.80
C LYS A 114 25.04 -3.48 -11.99
N TYR A 115 23.75 -3.60 -12.32
CA TYR A 115 22.87 -2.44 -12.48
C TYR A 115 22.58 -1.74 -11.16
N MET A 116 22.48 -2.47 -10.04
CA MET A 116 22.35 -1.87 -8.71
C MET A 116 23.60 -1.05 -8.36
N GLU A 117 24.80 -1.59 -8.58
CA GLU A 117 26.05 -0.86 -8.35
C GLU A 117 26.14 0.41 -9.21
N TRP A 118 25.74 0.32 -10.49
CA TRP A 118 25.69 1.49 -11.37
C TRP A 118 24.68 2.53 -10.89
N TYR A 119 23.52 2.08 -10.42
CA TYR A 119 22.50 2.95 -9.86
C TYR A 119 23.01 3.68 -8.62
N GLU A 120 23.61 2.95 -7.66
CA GLU A 120 24.18 3.53 -6.44
C GLU A 120 25.22 4.60 -6.75
N VAL A 121 26.19 4.28 -7.60
CA VAL A 121 27.23 5.23 -8.02
C VAL A 121 26.62 6.43 -8.74
N ALA A 122 25.67 6.24 -9.67
CA ALA A 122 25.04 7.35 -10.35
C ALA A 122 24.30 8.28 -9.38
N MET A 123 23.57 7.70 -8.41
CA MET A 123 22.81 8.45 -7.42
C MET A 123 23.68 9.26 -6.46
N GLU A 124 24.97 8.95 -6.29
CA GLU A 124 25.90 9.81 -5.55
C GLU A 124 26.15 11.16 -6.24
N TYR A 125 26.10 11.21 -7.57
CA TYR A 125 26.35 12.43 -8.35
C TYR A 125 25.09 13.21 -8.73
N VAL A 126 23.90 12.61 -8.58
CA VAL A 126 22.63 13.29 -8.83
C VAL A 126 22.36 14.30 -7.72
N PRO A 127 22.02 15.58 -8.02
CA PRO A 127 21.61 16.54 -7.01
C PRO A 127 20.40 16.05 -6.20
N GLU A 128 20.39 16.31 -4.88
CA GLU A 128 19.35 15.82 -3.97
C GLU A 128 17.92 16.19 -4.41
N SER A 129 17.74 17.38 -5.01
CA SER A 129 16.45 17.82 -5.56
C SER A 129 15.90 16.90 -6.65
N LEU A 130 16.78 16.27 -7.43
CA LEU A 130 16.42 15.36 -8.52
C LEU A 130 16.38 13.90 -8.06
N LYS A 131 17.05 13.53 -6.95
CA LYS A 131 16.99 12.17 -6.42
C LYS A 131 15.58 11.76 -6.03
N ASN A 132 14.82 12.68 -5.45
CA ASN A 132 13.44 12.44 -5.05
C ASN A 132 12.47 12.35 -6.23
N GLU A 133 12.81 12.95 -7.38
CA GLU A 133 12.08 12.75 -8.63
C GLU A 133 12.32 11.34 -9.18
N VAL A 134 13.60 10.92 -9.26
CA VAL A 134 13.97 9.55 -9.65
C VAL A 134 13.31 8.50 -8.75
N ARG A 135 13.32 8.71 -7.42
CA ARG A 135 12.68 7.80 -6.46
C ARG A 135 11.18 7.68 -6.72
N ARG A 136 10.50 8.79 -6.99
CA ARG A 136 9.05 8.80 -7.28
C ARG A 136 8.72 8.04 -8.56
N GLU A 137 9.46 8.28 -9.64
CA GLU A 137 9.25 7.58 -10.92
C GLU A 137 9.57 6.09 -10.83
N THR A 138 10.54 5.70 -10.00
CA THR A 138 10.95 4.31 -9.80
C THR A 138 10.17 3.57 -8.70
N GLY A 139 9.20 4.24 -8.05
CA GLY A 139 8.40 3.67 -6.96
C GLY A 139 9.18 3.43 -5.66
N GLN A 140 10.35 4.05 -5.51
CA GLN A 140 11.15 4.03 -4.29
C GLN A 140 10.60 5.03 -3.26
N PRO A 141 10.76 4.76 -1.95
CA PRO A 141 10.38 5.72 -0.92
C PRO A 141 11.18 7.01 -1.08
N VAL A 142 10.47 8.14 -1.07
CA VAL A 142 11.07 9.48 -1.09
C VAL A 142 11.63 9.75 0.30
N GLU A 143 12.92 10.10 0.40
CA GLU A 143 13.46 10.63 1.66
C GLU A 143 13.22 12.14 1.67
N ILE A 144 12.36 12.61 2.59
CA ILE A 144 12.14 14.02 2.82
C ILE A 144 13.23 14.48 3.78
N GLN A 145 14.22 15.21 3.25
CA GLN A 145 15.37 15.69 4.02
C GLN A 145 15.28 17.19 4.32
N TYR A 146 14.09 17.72 4.62
CA TYR A 146 14.04 18.98 5.38
C TYR A 146 14.32 18.59 6.83
N GLY A 147 15.58 18.74 7.26
CA GLY A 147 16.11 18.26 8.55
C GLY A 147 15.51 18.88 9.82
N SER A 148 14.29 19.40 9.77
CA SER A 148 13.47 19.75 10.93
C SER A 148 12.01 19.48 10.59
N ASP A 149 11.29 18.73 11.43
CA ASP A 149 9.83 18.51 11.33
C ASP A 149 9.06 19.83 11.12
N ILE A 150 9.60 20.92 11.68
CA ILE A 150 9.17 22.32 11.53
C ILE A 150 9.04 22.74 10.05
N LEU A 151 10.06 22.49 9.23
CA LEU A 151 10.05 22.89 7.82
C LEU A 151 9.18 21.97 6.97
N VAL A 152 9.08 20.68 7.35
CA VAL A 152 8.21 19.72 6.67
C VAL A 152 6.76 20.17 6.76
N GLY A 153 6.27 20.43 7.98
CA GLY A 153 4.88 20.87 8.18
C GLY A 153 4.58 22.20 7.46
N PHE A 154 5.53 23.15 7.48
CA PHE A 154 5.40 24.41 6.74
C PHE A 154 5.26 24.18 5.24
N MET A 155 6.13 23.36 4.65
CA MET A 155 6.14 23.09 3.22
C MET A 155 4.92 22.29 2.78
N GLU A 156 4.48 21.31 3.57
CA GLU A 156 3.24 20.57 3.32
C GLU A 156 2.07 21.54 3.15
N ARG A 157 1.87 22.45 4.11
CA ARG A 157 0.79 23.44 4.05
C ARG A 157 0.97 24.44 2.89
N MET A 158 2.20 24.92 2.64
CA MET A 158 2.45 25.89 1.56
C MET A 158 2.35 25.31 0.15
N LEU A 159 2.56 24.01 -0.01
CA LEU A 159 2.49 23.31 -1.29
C LEU A 159 1.13 22.64 -1.52
N ASP A 160 0.28 22.61 -0.50
CA ASP A 160 -1.09 22.19 -0.61
C ASP A 160 -1.85 23.11 -1.58
N LYS A 161 -2.55 22.51 -2.53
CA LYS A 161 -3.33 23.20 -3.57
C LYS A 161 -4.81 22.83 -3.50
N GLU A 162 -5.19 21.96 -2.57
CA GLU A 162 -6.56 21.58 -2.35
C GLU A 162 -7.29 22.70 -1.62
N GLU A 163 -8.56 22.91 -1.97
CA GLU A 163 -9.42 23.88 -1.30
C GLU A 163 -10.06 23.19 -0.10
N HIS A 164 -9.78 23.69 1.10
CA HIS A 164 -10.31 23.15 2.36
C HIS A 164 -11.60 23.89 2.75
N SER A 165 -12.46 23.21 3.52
CA SER A 165 -13.70 23.82 4.00
C SER A 165 -13.50 24.87 5.09
N THR A 166 -12.28 24.93 5.66
CA THR A 166 -11.89 25.87 6.71
C THR A 166 -10.50 26.43 6.47
N GLU A 167 -10.26 27.62 7.00
CA GLU A 167 -8.91 28.17 7.16
C GLU A 167 -8.02 27.29 8.05
N ASP A 168 -6.71 27.56 8.01
CA ASP A 168 -5.70 26.72 8.66
C ASP A 168 -5.66 26.86 10.19
N TYR A 169 -5.98 28.04 10.72
CA TYR A 169 -5.85 28.35 12.15
C TYR A 169 -7.07 29.04 12.70
N GLY A 170 -7.27 28.93 14.01
CA GLY A 170 -8.42 29.53 14.66
C GLY A 170 -8.76 28.96 16.04
N TRP A 171 -9.95 29.31 16.50
CA TRP A 171 -10.50 28.87 17.78
C TRP A 171 -11.70 27.97 17.57
N LEU A 172 -11.68 26.78 18.17
CA LEU A 172 -12.77 25.82 18.12
C LEU A 172 -13.53 25.82 19.44
N ALA A 173 -14.78 26.26 19.38
CA ALA A 173 -15.70 26.34 20.51
C ALA A 173 -16.14 24.95 20.99
N PRO A 174 -16.63 24.80 22.25
CA PRO A 174 -17.15 23.54 22.77
C PRO A 174 -18.31 22.94 21.96
N ASP A 175 -19.07 23.76 21.25
CA ASP A 175 -20.20 23.32 20.42
C ASP A 175 -19.78 22.89 19.00
N GLY A 176 -18.49 22.99 18.66
CA GLY A 176 -17.94 22.65 17.35
C GLY A 176 -17.86 23.83 16.38
N THR A 177 -18.28 25.04 16.77
CA THR A 177 -18.13 26.24 15.93
C THR A 177 -16.65 26.60 15.82
N PHE A 178 -16.15 26.70 14.59
CA PHE A 178 -14.79 27.13 14.31
C PHE A 178 -14.76 28.60 13.92
N HIS A 179 -13.91 29.35 14.59
CA HIS A 179 -13.66 30.76 14.34
C HIS A 179 -12.27 30.90 13.73
N GLU A 180 -12.24 31.16 12.44
CA GLU A 180 -11.02 31.32 11.65
C GLU A 180 -10.24 32.54 12.12
N VAL A 181 -8.93 32.38 12.27
CA VAL A 181 -8.03 33.45 12.69
C VAL A 181 -6.72 33.36 11.91
N GLU A 182 -6.31 34.47 11.34
CA GLU A 182 -5.01 34.58 10.68
C GLU A 182 -3.87 34.28 11.66
N TRP A 183 -2.82 33.64 11.15
CA TRP A 183 -1.64 33.32 11.94
C TRP A 183 -1.08 34.57 12.65
N GLY A 184 -0.87 34.47 13.96
CA GLY A 184 -0.39 35.56 14.81
C GLY A 184 -1.48 36.37 15.53
N ASN A 185 -2.74 36.30 15.09
CA ASN A 185 -3.82 37.15 15.60
C ASN A 185 -4.72 36.47 16.67
N HIS A 186 -4.39 35.25 17.09
CA HIS A 186 -5.20 34.44 18.02
C HIS A 186 -5.49 35.11 19.37
N GLN A 187 -4.54 35.88 19.89
CA GLN A 187 -4.67 36.56 21.18
C GLN A 187 -5.57 37.80 21.07
N GLU A 188 -5.41 38.58 19.99
CA GLU A 188 -6.26 39.73 19.70
C GLU A 188 -7.70 39.29 19.46
N TRP A 189 -7.89 38.23 18.66
CA TRP A 189 -9.21 37.63 18.45
C TRP A 189 -9.87 37.22 19.77
N ALA A 190 -9.13 36.56 20.65
CA ALA A 190 -9.67 36.12 21.95
C ALA A 190 -10.08 37.31 22.84
N ASN A 191 -9.33 38.42 22.81
CA ASN A 191 -9.68 39.63 23.56
C ASN A 191 -11.00 40.20 23.03
N ASN A 192 -11.10 40.41 21.71
CA ASN A 192 -12.28 40.98 21.07
C ASN A 192 -13.52 40.10 21.31
N TYR A 193 -13.36 38.78 21.21
CA TYR A 193 -14.45 37.83 21.47
C TYR A 193 -15.02 38.00 22.88
N LEU A 194 -14.15 38.10 23.90
CA LEU A 194 -14.60 38.29 25.28
C LEU A 194 -15.26 39.66 25.49
N GLU A 195 -14.75 40.72 24.85
CA GLU A 195 -15.34 42.07 24.94
C GLU A 195 -16.74 42.13 24.31
N GLU A 196 -16.96 41.41 23.20
CA GLU A 196 -18.23 41.41 22.49
C GLU A 196 -19.28 40.47 23.09
N HIS A 197 -18.86 39.37 23.72
CA HIS A 197 -19.75 38.27 24.12
C HIS A 197 -19.99 38.14 25.63
N LEU A 198 -19.22 38.85 26.47
CA LEU A 198 -19.42 38.85 27.93
C LEU A 198 -20.02 40.17 28.42
N SER A 199 -20.85 40.12 29.47
CA SER A 199 -21.33 41.33 30.15
C SER A 199 -20.19 42.07 30.88
N GLU A 200 -20.38 43.34 31.23
CA GLU A 200 -19.38 44.11 31.99
C GLU A 200 -19.00 43.41 33.33
N GLU A 201 -19.96 42.78 34.02
CA GLU A 201 -19.72 42.01 35.23
C GLU A 201 -18.91 40.73 34.97
N GLU A 202 -19.21 40.03 33.87
CA GLU A 202 -18.50 38.81 33.46
C GLU A 202 -17.08 39.12 32.98
N GLN A 203 -16.89 40.21 32.24
CA GLN A 203 -15.58 40.72 31.85
C GLN A 203 -14.74 41.07 33.08
N LYS A 204 -15.34 41.75 34.07
CA LYS A 204 -14.68 42.06 35.33
C LYS A 204 -14.30 40.81 36.10
N ALA A 205 -15.16 39.80 36.13
CA ALA A 205 -14.87 38.50 36.75
C ALA A 205 -13.74 37.75 36.02
N ALA A 206 -13.77 37.72 34.68
CA ALA A 206 -12.74 37.12 33.85
C ALA A 206 -11.38 37.81 34.05
N LEU A 207 -11.37 39.15 34.11
CA LEU A 207 -10.16 39.93 34.37
C LEU A 207 -9.57 39.66 35.76
N ILE A 208 -10.42 39.49 36.78
CA ILE A 208 -9.97 39.08 38.12
C ILE A 208 -9.35 37.68 38.08
N GLU A 209 -9.99 36.72 37.40
CA GLU A 209 -9.49 35.34 37.25
C GLU A 209 -8.13 35.31 36.52
N ILE A 210 -8.01 36.06 35.43
CA ILE A 210 -6.77 36.21 34.66
C ILE A 210 -5.66 36.80 35.53
N ASN A 211 -5.92 37.89 36.25
CA ASN A 211 -4.92 38.55 37.11
C ASN A 211 -4.53 37.67 38.31
N ALA A 212 -5.46 36.92 38.88
CA ALA A 212 -5.21 35.98 39.98
C ALA A 212 -4.37 34.77 39.57
N SER A 213 -4.32 34.43 38.28
CA SER A 213 -3.53 33.31 37.76
C SER A 213 -2.01 33.56 37.73
N GLY A 214 -1.56 34.77 38.07
CA GLY A 214 -0.12 35.08 38.23
C GLY A 214 0.66 35.30 36.94
N ILE A 215 0.00 35.36 35.79
CA ILE A 215 0.62 35.63 34.48
C ILE A 215 0.81 37.14 34.35
N SER A 216 2.05 37.60 34.60
CA SER A 216 2.44 39.01 34.57
C SER A 216 2.21 39.64 33.19
N LYS A 217 1.64 40.86 33.18
CA LYS A 217 1.54 41.74 32.01
C LYS A 217 2.92 42.01 31.41
N SER A 218 3.07 41.80 30.10
CA SER A 218 4.00 42.55 29.27
C SER A 218 3.22 43.18 28.11
N GLY A 219 2.71 44.40 28.32
CA GLY A 219 2.00 45.17 27.28
C GLY A 219 0.50 45.36 27.51
N THR A 220 -0.13 46.06 26.55
CA THR A 220 -1.57 46.36 26.46
C THR A 220 -2.43 45.14 26.12
N ASP A 221 -1.81 44.01 25.75
CA ASP A 221 -2.51 42.76 25.47
C ASP A 221 -2.79 41.99 26.76
N ILE A 222 -4.05 41.61 26.97
CA ILE A 222 -4.44 40.68 28.02
C ILE A 222 -3.87 39.31 27.65
N LEU A 223 -2.65 38.99 28.09
CA LEU A 223 -1.98 37.68 27.99
C LEU A 223 -2.78 36.49 28.59
N GLY A 224 -4.08 36.65 28.87
CA GLY A 224 -4.93 35.66 29.50
C GLY A 224 -6.30 35.41 28.85
N ALA A 225 -6.72 36.14 27.81
CA ALA A 225 -8.00 35.84 27.15
C ALA A 225 -8.00 34.47 26.45
N ALA A 226 -6.92 34.15 25.72
CA ALA A 226 -6.70 32.83 25.14
C ALA A 226 -6.72 31.74 26.22
N ASP A 227 -5.95 31.92 27.29
CA ASP A 227 -5.94 30.98 28.43
C ASP A 227 -7.31 30.84 29.10
N TYR A 228 -8.07 31.92 29.21
CA TYR A 228 -9.43 31.92 29.75
C TYR A 228 -10.36 31.04 28.91
N LEU A 229 -10.33 31.20 27.58
CA LEU A 229 -11.08 30.35 26.65
C LEU A 229 -10.67 28.87 26.77
N VAL A 230 -9.36 28.59 26.76
CA VAL A 230 -8.83 27.22 26.93
C VAL A 230 -9.31 26.59 28.24
N ARG A 231 -9.27 27.33 29.36
CA ARG A 231 -9.80 26.86 30.65
C ARG A 231 -11.30 26.58 30.59
N ARG A 232 -12.06 27.28 29.76
CA ARG A 232 -13.50 27.05 29.53
C ARG A 232 -13.79 25.90 28.55
N GLY A 233 -12.77 25.32 27.92
CA GLY A 233 -12.91 24.13 27.07
C GLY A 233 -12.87 24.43 25.57
N TRP A 234 -12.50 25.65 25.21
CA TRP A 234 -12.13 25.98 23.84
C TRP A 234 -10.80 25.34 23.46
N VAL A 235 -10.60 25.12 22.17
CA VAL A 235 -9.39 24.53 21.60
C VAL A 235 -8.79 25.52 20.62
N LEU A 236 -7.51 25.85 20.79
CA LEU A 236 -6.76 26.67 19.85
C LEU A 236 -6.13 25.78 18.78
N LEU A 237 -6.49 25.97 17.52
CA LEU A 237 -5.83 25.36 16.38
C LEU A 237 -4.75 26.33 15.89
N HIS A 238 -3.49 26.04 16.21
CA HIS A 238 -2.36 26.88 15.80
C HIS A 238 -1.10 26.04 15.54
N ASN A 239 -0.15 26.60 14.81
CA ASN A 239 1.19 26.04 14.70
C ASN A 239 2.22 27.18 14.64
N PRO A 240 3.08 27.37 15.65
CA PRO A 240 4.11 28.41 15.64
C PRO A 240 5.09 28.29 14.46
N SER A 241 5.30 27.07 13.97
CA SER A 241 6.12 26.75 12.81
C SER A 241 5.40 26.95 11.49
N GLN A 242 4.17 27.46 11.51
CA GLN A 242 3.37 27.64 10.32
C GLN A 242 3.17 26.32 9.53
N GLY A 243 3.04 25.18 10.22
CA GLY A 243 2.61 23.91 9.60
C GLY A 243 1.13 23.64 9.82
N ILE A 244 0.67 22.42 9.52
CA ILE A 244 -0.71 21.98 9.85
C ILE A 244 -1.00 22.23 11.34
N ALA A 245 -2.21 22.68 11.68
CA ALA A 245 -2.54 23.11 13.04
C ALA A 245 -2.43 21.97 14.07
N ILE A 246 -1.98 22.36 15.26
CA ILE A 246 -1.89 21.50 16.44
C ILE A 246 -2.91 22.01 17.47
N PRO A 247 -3.85 21.16 17.92
CA PRO A 247 -4.86 21.56 18.88
C PRO A 247 -4.24 21.74 20.26
N THR A 248 -4.38 22.94 20.80
CA THR A 248 -3.99 23.30 22.16
C THR A 248 -5.24 23.42 23.01
N ARG A 249 -5.38 22.54 24.00
CA ARG A 249 -6.53 22.46 24.90
C ARG A 249 -6.09 22.38 26.35
N ASN A 250 -7.05 22.55 27.26
CA ASN A 250 -6.84 22.24 28.66
C ASN A 250 -6.68 20.71 28.82
N PRO A 251 -5.55 20.19 29.32
CA PRO A 251 -5.32 18.75 29.47
C PRO A 251 -6.35 18.06 30.38
N MET A 252 -6.94 18.81 31.32
CA MET A 252 -7.94 18.31 32.26
C MET A 252 -9.35 18.20 31.67
N LYS A 253 -9.57 18.68 30.44
CA LYS A 253 -10.87 18.64 29.75
C LYS A 253 -10.77 17.79 28.49
N ARG A 254 -11.71 16.85 28.32
CA ARG A 254 -11.85 16.08 27.09
C ARG A 254 -12.48 16.94 25.99
N TYR A 255 -12.18 16.63 24.73
CA TYR A 255 -12.93 17.17 23.60
C TYR A 255 -14.41 16.82 23.72
N THR A 256 -15.28 17.77 23.35
CA THR A 256 -16.69 17.46 23.12
C THR A 256 -16.83 16.61 21.85
N LYS A 257 -17.99 15.97 21.69
CA LYS A 257 -18.28 15.21 20.46
C LYS A 257 -18.15 16.09 19.21
N ALA A 258 -18.72 17.29 19.26
CA ALA A 258 -18.68 18.24 18.13
C ALA A 258 -17.24 18.68 17.81
N GLN A 259 -16.40 18.89 18.83
CA GLN A 259 -14.97 19.18 18.62
C GLN A 259 -14.22 18.01 17.99
N LYS A 260 -14.53 16.75 18.38
CA LYS A 260 -13.91 15.57 17.77
C LYS A 260 -14.30 15.40 16.31
N GLU A 261 -15.59 15.59 15.99
CA GLU A 261 -16.08 15.54 14.61
C GLU A 261 -15.40 16.60 13.75
N PHE A 262 -15.34 17.85 14.22
CA PHE A 262 -14.63 18.92 13.53
C PHE A 262 -13.14 18.60 13.29
N LEU A 263 -12.41 18.19 14.34
CA LEU A 263 -10.97 17.91 14.24
C LEU A 263 -10.68 16.72 13.32
N TYR A 264 -11.56 15.71 13.31
CA TYR A 264 -11.43 14.58 12.41
C TYR A 264 -11.52 15.03 10.95
N ASP A 265 -12.58 15.77 10.61
CA ASP A 265 -12.79 16.27 9.25
C ASP A 265 -11.66 17.22 8.82
N TYR A 266 -11.24 18.13 9.72
CA TYR A 266 -10.11 19.04 9.50
C TYR A 266 -8.83 18.31 9.07
N TYR A 267 -8.48 17.22 9.77
CA TYR A 267 -7.29 16.44 9.46
C TYR A 267 -7.47 15.55 8.23
N MET A 268 -8.66 14.99 8.00
CA MET A 268 -8.95 14.18 6.82
C MET A 268 -8.85 14.99 5.53
N GLU A 269 -9.39 16.21 5.51
CA GLU A 269 -9.28 17.12 4.36
C GLU A 269 -7.81 17.44 4.03
N ARG A 270 -6.93 17.49 5.05
CA ARG A 270 -5.49 17.77 4.89
C ARG A 270 -4.62 16.50 4.74
N GLY A 271 -5.23 15.34 4.47
CA GLY A 271 -4.53 14.07 4.26
C GLY A 271 -3.80 13.52 5.50
N LYS A 272 -4.20 13.97 6.70
CA LYS A 272 -3.59 13.61 8.00
C LYS A 272 -4.40 12.52 8.71
N GLU A 273 -4.52 11.36 8.06
CA GLU A 273 -5.32 10.23 8.57
C GLU A 273 -4.90 9.75 9.97
N LYS A 274 -3.59 9.82 10.29
CA LYS A 274 -3.08 9.39 11.59
C LYS A 274 -3.56 10.34 12.69
N GLU A 275 -3.43 11.64 12.45
CA GLU A 275 -3.86 12.71 13.34
C GLU A 275 -5.38 12.69 13.51
N ALA A 276 -6.14 12.48 12.42
CA ALA A 276 -7.59 12.33 12.45
C ALA A 276 -8.02 11.19 13.38
N ASN A 277 -7.43 10.01 13.24
CA ASN A 277 -7.77 8.85 14.09
C ASN A 277 -7.39 9.08 15.56
N ALA A 278 -6.25 9.74 15.83
CA ALA A 278 -5.79 10.04 17.18
C ALA A 278 -6.78 10.93 17.98
N VAL A 279 -7.60 11.75 17.31
CA VAL A 279 -8.65 12.56 17.96
C VAL A 279 -9.63 11.71 18.79
N TYR A 280 -9.88 10.46 18.36
CA TYR A 280 -10.83 9.55 19.01
C TYR A 280 -10.19 8.62 20.04
N GLU A 281 -8.87 8.57 20.13
CA GLU A 281 -8.14 7.72 21.09
C GLU A 281 -8.08 8.33 22.52
N ASP A 282 -8.35 9.65 22.65
CA ASP A 282 -8.46 10.43 23.89
C ASP A 282 -9.85 10.33 24.60
#